data_AF-A0A9W4T322-F1
#
_entry.id   AF-A0A9W4T322-F1
#
_cell.length_a   1.000
_cell.length_b   1.000
_cell.length_c   1.000
_cell.angle_alpha   90.00
_cell.angle_beta   90.00
_cell.angle_gamma   90.00
#
_symmetry.space_group_name_H-M   'P 1'
#
loop_
_entity.id
_entity.type
_entity.pdbx_description
1 polymer ?
#
loop_
_entity_poly.entity_id
_entity_poly.type
_entity_poly.pdbx_seq_one_letter_code
_entity_poly.pdbx_strand_id
1 'polypeptide(L)'
;LVKFSKNLHNTANNLKIACMVLRSCYVTNASSVQKFIVLHRKITNYITVYNRVILPSASVVVQNIQDFIDTYIALSYDDFKECIENLANSAHKNQEMASYTKLLHQEILANFKNKENNVNIVLKKLEKDTDGKEDLVKAIASEEESKLAIAATFIIRDVF
;
A
#
# COMPACT_ATOMS: atom_id res chain seq x y z
N LEU A 1 -12.75 7.87 -19.70
CA LEU A 1 -13.57 6.83 -19.00
C LEU A 1 -12.64 5.77 -18.44
N VAL A 2 -12.19 5.97 -17.19
CA VAL A 2 -11.34 5.03 -16.45
C VAL A 2 -12.15 3.75 -16.20
N LYS A 3 -11.55 2.58 -16.49
CA LYS A 3 -12.19 1.25 -16.42
C LYS A 3 -12.79 0.96 -15.02
N PHE A 4 -14.04 1.35 -14.83
CA PHE A 4 -14.78 1.24 -13.57
C PHE A 4 -14.93 -0.22 -13.11
N SER A 5 -15.10 -1.16 -14.05
CA SER A 5 -15.23 -2.60 -13.74
C SER A 5 -13.97 -3.22 -13.13
N LYS A 6 -12.79 -2.77 -13.57
CA LYS A 6 -11.50 -3.25 -13.07
C LYS A 6 -11.26 -2.77 -11.63
N ASN A 7 -11.70 -1.54 -11.33
CA ASN A 7 -11.68 -0.99 -9.98
C ASN A 7 -12.70 -1.69 -9.07
N LEU A 8 -13.90 -2.02 -9.56
CA LEU A 8 -14.93 -2.70 -8.76
C LEU A 8 -14.48 -4.10 -8.30
N HIS A 9 -13.86 -4.87 -9.20
CA HIS A 9 -13.33 -6.20 -8.87
C HIS A 9 -12.17 -6.12 -7.86
N ASN A 10 -11.28 -5.12 -8.01
CA ASN A 10 -10.24 -4.86 -7.02
C ASN A 10 -10.80 -4.44 -5.66
N THR A 11 -11.84 -3.61 -5.63
CA THR A 11 -12.52 -3.21 -4.38
C THR A 11 -13.17 -4.42 -3.69
N ALA A 12 -13.85 -5.27 -4.44
CA ALA A 12 -14.44 -6.50 -3.89
C ALA A 12 -13.38 -7.44 -3.30
N ASN A 13 -12.24 -7.61 -3.98
CA ASN A 13 -11.12 -8.40 -3.47
C ASN A 13 -10.47 -7.76 -2.23
N ASN A 14 -10.29 -6.43 -2.21
CA ASN A 14 -9.76 -5.71 -1.05
C ASN A 14 -10.69 -5.83 0.16
N LEU A 15 -12.01 -5.76 -0.05
CA LEU A 15 -13.01 -5.95 1.00
C LEU A 15 -13.01 -7.39 1.51
N LYS A 16 -12.91 -8.37 0.61
CA LYS A 16 -12.77 -9.79 0.98
C LYS A 16 -11.54 -10.00 1.86
N ILE A 17 -10.40 -9.42 1.48
CA ILE A 17 -9.15 -9.48 2.28
C ILE A 17 -9.34 -8.82 3.64
N ALA A 18 -9.96 -7.63 3.70
CA ALA A 18 -10.25 -6.95 4.97
C ALA A 18 -11.16 -7.78 5.88
N CYS A 19 -12.20 -8.40 5.33
CA CYS A 19 -13.10 -9.30 6.05
C CYS A 19 -12.38 -10.56 6.55
N MET A 20 -11.49 -11.15 5.74
CA MET A 20 -10.67 -12.30 6.17
C MET A 20 -9.71 -11.92 7.30
N VAL A 21 -9.09 -10.73 7.23
CA VAL A 21 -8.24 -10.19 8.29
C VAL A 21 -9.04 -9.99 9.58
N LEU A 22 -10.20 -9.31 9.51
CA LEU A 22 -11.10 -9.12 10.65
C LEU A 22 -11.55 -10.45 11.26
N ARG A 23 -11.95 -11.42 10.44
CA ARG A 23 -12.33 -12.77 10.89
C ARG A 23 -11.18 -13.52 11.52
N SER A 24 -9.96 -13.37 10.98
CA SER A 24 -8.76 -13.99 11.57
C SER A 24 -8.42 -13.39 12.94
N CYS A 25 -8.77 -12.13 13.21
CA CYS A 25 -8.63 -11.52 14.54
C CYS A 25 -9.58 -12.12 15.60
N TYR A 26 -10.73 -12.68 15.20
CA TYR A 26 -11.62 -13.44 16.11
C TYR A 26 -11.11 -14.85 16.41
N VAL A 27 -10.11 -15.33 15.66
CA VAL A 27 -9.40 -16.58 15.95
C VAL A 27 -8.21 -16.23 16.84
N THR A 28 -8.45 -16.14 18.14
CA THR A 28 -7.39 -16.00 19.16
C THR A 28 -6.24 -16.97 18.87
N ASN A 29 -5.04 -16.42 18.61
CA ASN A 29 -3.76 -17.11 18.36
C ASN A 29 -3.48 -17.73 16.97
N ALA A 30 -4.14 -17.31 15.89
CA ALA A 30 -3.74 -17.76 14.55
C ALA A 30 -2.38 -17.15 14.11
N SER A 31 -1.37 -17.99 13.86
CA SER A 31 -0.02 -17.56 13.43
C SER A 31 0.01 -16.71 12.15
N SER A 32 -1.04 -16.76 11.33
CA SER A 32 -1.25 -15.96 10.13
C SER A 32 -1.53 -14.48 10.43
N VAL A 33 -2.25 -14.18 11.50
CA VAL A 33 -2.56 -12.80 11.94
C VAL A 33 -1.28 -12.05 12.29
N GLN A 34 -0.40 -12.66 13.07
CA GLN A 34 0.87 -12.03 13.45
C GLN A 34 1.77 -11.81 12.23
N LYS A 35 1.82 -12.78 11.30
CA LYS A 35 2.57 -12.64 10.04
C LYS A 35 2.02 -11.53 9.16
N PHE A 36 0.69 -11.39 9.10
CA PHE A 36 0.03 -10.29 8.41
C PHE A 36 0.36 -8.94 9.03
N ILE A 37 0.25 -8.78 10.35
CA ILE A 37 0.58 -7.52 11.06
C ILE A 37 2.02 -7.11 10.79
N VAL A 38 2.98 -8.05 10.86
CA VAL A 38 4.39 -7.78 10.59
C VAL A 38 4.60 -7.37 9.13
N LEU A 39 3.95 -8.04 8.18
CA LEU A 39 4.04 -7.72 6.76
C LEU A 39 3.44 -6.33 6.47
N HIS A 40 2.26 -6.04 7.00
CA HIS A 40 1.58 -4.76 6.87
C HIS A 40 2.47 -3.63 7.41
N ARG A 41 3.00 -3.77 8.64
CA ARG A 41 3.91 -2.77 9.23
C ARG A 41 5.14 -2.51 8.37
N LYS A 42 5.74 -3.57 7.81
CA LYS A 42 6.89 -3.43 6.90
C LYS A 42 6.50 -2.64 5.65
N ILE A 43 5.40 -2.98 5.00
CA ILE A 43 4.90 -2.28 3.81
C ILE A 43 4.61 -0.81 4.13
N THR A 44 3.92 -0.51 5.23
CA THR A 44 3.64 0.86 5.67
C THR A 44 4.91 1.68 5.87
N ASN A 45 5.95 1.09 6.46
CA ASN A 45 7.24 1.76 6.64
C ASN A 45 7.90 2.10 5.29
N TYR A 46 7.91 1.19 4.32
CA TYR A 46 8.45 1.47 2.98
C TYR A 46 7.65 2.56 2.26
N ILE A 47 6.32 2.52 2.32
CA ILE A 47 5.47 3.58 1.77
C ILE A 47 5.78 4.93 2.42
N THR A 48 6.01 4.93 3.74
CA THR A 48 6.37 6.15 4.48
C THR A 48 7.71 6.70 4.01
N VAL A 49 8.74 5.85 3.86
CA VAL A 49 10.05 6.26 3.32
C VAL A 49 9.91 6.79 1.89
N TYR A 50 9.13 6.12 1.05
CA TYR A 50 8.88 6.58 -0.32
C TYR A 50 8.29 7.99 -0.32
N ASN A 51 7.21 8.20 0.42
CA ASN A 51 6.48 9.46 0.43
C ASN A 51 7.26 10.61 1.09
N ARG A 52 8.06 10.32 2.13
CA ARG A 52 8.77 11.36 2.89
C ARG A 52 10.16 11.68 2.36
N VAL A 53 10.80 10.76 1.63
CA VAL A 53 12.21 10.91 1.24
C VAL A 53 12.35 10.86 -0.28
N ILE A 54 11.88 9.78 -0.89
CA ILE A 54 12.16 9.51 -2.31
C ILE A 54 11.36 10.46 -3.21
N LEU A 55 10.06 10.60 -2.95
CA LEU A 55 9.19 11.46 -3.75
C LEU A 55 9.61 12.94 -3.70
N PRO A 56 9.90 13.55 -2.52
CA PRO A 56 10.43 14.90 -2.46
C PRO A 56 11.77 15.06 -3.20
N SER A 57 12.66 14.07 -3.10
CA SER A 57 13.95 14.09 -3.81
C SER A 57 13.75 14.12 -5.33
N ALA A 58 12.80 13.33 -5.85
CA ALA A 58 12.43 13.36 -7.27
C ALA A 58 11.83 14.70 -7.69
N SER A 59 11.00 15.32 -6.85
CA SER A 59 10.50 16.68 -7.11
C SER A 59 11.62 17.70 -7.19
N VAL A 60 12.62 17.64 -6.30
CA VAL A 60 13.80 18.53 -6.36
C VAL A 60 14.59 18.32 -7.65
N VAL A 61 14.77 17.08 -8.11
CA VAL A 61 15.45 16.81 -9.38
C VAL A 61 14.71 17.45 -10.56
N VAL A 62 13.38 17.33 -10.60
CA VAL A 62 12.57 17.97 -11.67
C VAL A 62 12.70 19.49 -11.61
N GLN A 63 12.61 20.07 -10.41
CA GLN A 63 12.78 21.51 -10.22
C GLN A 63 14.15 21.98 -10.69
N ASN A 64 15.23 21.29 -10.30
CA ASN A 64 16.58 21.65 -10.70
C ASN A 64 16.79 21.61 -12.21
N ILE A 65 16.14 20.67 -12.91
CA ILE A 65 16.19 20.59 -14.38
C ILE A 65 15.46 21.79 -14.98
N GLN A 66 14.29 22.15 -14.45
CA GLN A 66 13.54 23.32 -14.90
C GLN A 66 14.35 24.60 -14.68
N ASP A 67 14.86 24.81 -13.47
CA ASP A 67 15.67 25.98 -13.12
C ASP A 67 16.92 26.10 -14.00
N PHE A 68 17.57 24.97 -14.32
CA PHE A 68 18.72 24.96 -15.23
C PHE A 68 18.33 25.38 -16.65
N ILE A 69 17.23 24.86 -17.18
CA ILE A 69 16.73 25.20 -18.52
C ILE A 69 16.34 26.68 -18.58
N ASP A 70 15.60 27.16 -17.58
CA ASP A 70 15.15 28.55 -17.51
C ASP A 70 16.35 29.50 -17.42
N THR A 71 17.36 29.15 -16.63
CA THR A 71 18.63 29.90 -16.55
C THR A 71 19.33 29.91 -17.91
N TYR A 72 19.45 28.75 -18.57
CA TYR A 72 20.12 28.65 -19.86
C TYR A 72 19.44 29.47 -20.96
N ILE A 73 18.10 29.47 -21.00
CA ILE A 73 17.32 30.25 -21.98
C ILE A 73 17.43 31.75 -21.74
N ALA A 74 17.56 32.18 -20.48
CA ALA A 74 17.65 33.60 -20.13
C ALA A 74 19.03 34.23 -20.40
N LEU A 75 20.06 33.43 -20.66
CA LEU A 75 21.42 33.93 -20.82
C LEU A 75 21.66 34.55 -22.20
N SER A 76 22.28 35.72 -22.20
CA SER A 76 22.91 36.25 -23.40
C SER A 76 24.22 35.52 -23.71
N TYR A 77 24.76 35.73 -24.91
CA TYR A 77 26.03 35.14 -25.31
C TYR A 77 27.21 35.58 -24.42
N ASP A 78 27.22 36.85 -23.99
CA ASP A 78 28.29 37.38 -23.16
C ASP A 78 28.16 36.86 -21.72
N ASP A 79 26.95 36.81 -21.16
CA ASP A 79 26.72 36.19 -19.84
C ASP A 79 27.11 34.71 -19.85
N PHE A 80 26.79 33.99 -20.93
CA PHE A 80 27.12 32.58 -21.07
C PHE A 80 28.63 32.33 -21.01
N LYS A 81 29.44 33.18 -21.65
CA LYS A 81 30.91 33.07 -21.56
C LYS A 81 31.42 33.22 -20.15
N GLU A 82 30.85 34.15 -19.39
CA GLU A 82 31.27 34.43 -18.01
C GLU A 82 30.83 33.33 -17.04
N CYS A 83 29.68 32.68 -17.28
CA CYS A 83 29.10 31.71 -16.35
C CYS A 83 29.17 30.24 -16.81
N ILE A 84 29.86 29.91 -17.91
CA ILE A 84 29.89 28.56 -18.48
C ILE A 84 30.39 27.49 -17.49
N GLU A 85 31.39 27.81 -16.67
CA GLU A 85 31.88 26.88 -15.64
C GLU A 85 30.84 26.64 -14.55
N ASN A 86 30.14 27.68 -14.11
CA ASN A 86 29.08 27.57 -13.11
C ASN A 86 27.90 26.74 -13.63
N LEU A 87 27.52 26.92 -14.91
CA LEU A 87 26.52 26.10 -15.58
C LEU A 87 26.94 24.63 -15.65
N ALA A 88 28.17 24.36 -16.07
CA ALA A 88 28.70 23.00 -16.15
C ALA A 88 28.70 22.32 -14.77
N ASN A 89 29.12 23.03 -13.73
CA ASN A 89 29.10 22.54 -12.35
C ASN A 89 27.68 22.28 -11.84
N SER A 90 26.73 23.17 -12.16
CA SER A 90 25.31 23.00 -11.81
C SER A 90 24.72 21.77 -12.50
N ALA A 91 24.98 21.61 -13.80
CA ALA A 91 24.54 20.45 -14.57
C ALA A 91 25.10 19.14 -13.99
N HIS A 92 26.37 19.13 -13.59
CA HIS A 92 26.99 17.95 -12.99
C HIS A 92 26.34 17.57 -11.64
N LYS A 93 26.14 18.55 -10.75
CA LYS A 93 25.45 18.32 -9.47
C LYS A 93 24.02 17.82 -9.67
N ASN A 94 23.30 18.38 -10.63
CA ASN A 94 21.94 17.95 -10.97
C ASN A 94 21.93 16.51 -11.49
N GLN A 95 22.90 16.14 -12.32
CA GLN A 95 23.08 14.78 -12.81
C GLN A 95 23.37 13.79 -11.68
N GLU A 96 24.25 14.13 -10.74
CA GLU A 96 24.56 13.30 -9.57
C GLU A 96 23.29 13.06 -8.73
N MET A 97 22.53 14.11 -8.45
CA MET A 97 21.30 14.01 -7.66
C MET A 97 20.21 13.20 -8.37
N ALA A 98 20.08 13.35 -9.69
CA ALA A 98 19.19 12.52 -10.51
C ALA A 98 19.61 11.04 -10.48
N SER A 99 20.91 10.77 -10.54
CA SER A 99 21.46 9.41 -10.49
C SER A 99 21.19 8.74 -9.15
N TYR A 100 21.42 9.46 -8.04
CA TYR A 100 21.12 8.96 -6.71
C TYR A 100 19.62 8.71 -6.50
N THR A 101 18.77 9.63 -6.95
CA THR A 101 17.31 9.47 -6.86
C THR A 101 16.83 8.28 -7.67
N LYS A 102 17.40 8.03 -8.84
CA LYS A 102 17.14 6.82 -9.64
C LYS A 102 17.49 5.55 -8.87
N LEU A 103 18.65 5.51 -8.21
CA LEU A 103 19.05 4.35 -7.41
C LEU A 103 18.08 4.10 -6.25
N LEU A 104 17.64 5.15 -5.55
CA LEU A 104 16.63 5.03 -4.49
C LEU A 104 15.31 4.43 -5.01
N HIS A 105 14.83 4.89 -6.17
CA HIS A 105 13.65 4.32 -6.81
C HIS A 105 13.83 2.86 -7.20
N GLN A 106 15.01 2.47 -7.68
CA GLN A 106 15.30 1.08 -8.04
C GLN A 106 15.34 0.17 -6.81
N GLU A 107 16.01 0.59 -5.74
CA GLU A 107 16.10 -0.13 -4.48
C GLU A 107 14.73 -0.35 -3.84
N ILE A 108 13.90 0.68 -3.75
CA ILE A 108 12.58 0.53 -3.14
C ILE A 108 11.64 -0.34 -3.99
N LEU A 109 11.76 -0.27 -5.32
CA LEU A 109 11.01 -1.14 -6.23
C LEU A 109 11.42 -2.61 -6.08
N ALA A 110 12.72 -2.89 -5.96
CA ALA A 110 13.21 -4.24 -5.69
C ALA A 110 12.67 -4.78 -4.35
N ASN A 111 12.64 -3.92 -3.31
CA ASN A 111 12.02 -4.25 -2.03
C ASN A 111 10.53 -4.56 -2.16
N PHE A 112 9.75 -3.76 -2.90
CA PHE A 112 8.32 -4.03 -3.13
C PHE A 112 8.09 -5.35 -3.87
N LYS A 113 8.86 -5.64 -4.93
CA LYS A 113 8.77 -6.92 -5.67
C LYS A 113 9.06 -8.13 -4.78
N ASN A 114 10.09 -8.05 -3.93
CA ASN A 114 10.37 -9.11 -2.96
C ASN A 114 9.19 -9.31 -1.97
N LYS A 115 8.52 -8.23 -1.59
CA LYS A 115 7.40 -8.29 -0.63
C LYS A 115 6.10 -8.78 -1.26
N GLU A 116 5.88 -8.59 -2.55
CA GLU A 116 4.74 -9.18 -3.28
C GLU A 116 4.69 -10.71 -3.13
N ASN A 117 5.84 -11.38 -3.23
CA ASN A 117 5.93 -12.82 -2.97
C ASN A 117 5.52 -13.18 -1.52
N ASN A 118 5.90 -12.35 -0.55
CA ASN A 118 5.55 -12.55 0.85
C ASN A 118 4.05 -12.31 1.12
N VAL A 119 3.43 -11.35 0.42
CA VAL A 119 1.98 -11.10 0.45
C VAL A 119 1.24 -12.35 -0.01
N ASN A 120 1.63 -12.94 -1.13
CA ASN A 120 1.00 -14.15 -1.66
C ASN A 120 1.10 -15.34 -0.69
N ILE A 121 2.23 -15.48 0.00
CA ILE A 121 2.42 -16.53 1.02
C ILE A 121 1.50 -16.33 2.22
N VAL A 122 1.42 -15.09 2.73
CA VAL A 122 0.55 -14.76 3.87
C VAL A 122 -0.92 -14.88 3.49
N LEU A 123 -1.30 -14.46 2.29
CA LEU A 123 -2.68 -14.57 1.78
C LEU A 123 -3.12 -16.03 1.71
N LYS A 124 -2.33 -16.91 1.09
CA LYS A 124 -2.63 -18.36 1.05
C LYS A 124 -2.76 -18.97 2.45
N LYS A 125 -1.98 -18.48 3.42
CA LYS A 125 -2.05 -18.97 4.80
C LYS A 125 -3.30 -18.46 5.52
N LEU A 126 -3.69 -17.20 5.29
CA LEU A 126 -4.95 -16.65 5.78
C LEU A 126 -6.13 -17.43 5.20
N GLU A 127 -6.15 -17.63 3.88
CA GLU A 127 -7.18 -18.41 3.18
C GLU A 127 -7.34 -19.80 3.82
N LYS A 128 -6.23 -20.54 3.99
CA LYS A 128 -6.23 -21.84 4.65
C LYS A 128 -6.71 -21.80 6.11
N ASP A 129 -6.35 -20.77 6.86
CA ASP A 129 -6.77 -20.63 8.26
C ASP A 129 -8.24 -20.21 8.40
N THR A 130 -8.85 -19.66 7.34
CA THR A 130 -10.29 -19.35 7.23
C THR A 130 -11.12 -20.43 6.55
N ASP A 131 -10.49 -21.40 5.88
CA ASP A 131 -11.16 -22.50 5.20
C ASP A 131 -11.91 -23.37 6.22
N GLY A 132 -13.19 -23.62 5.98
CA GLY A 132 -14.10 -24.32 6.91
C GLY A 132 -14.58 -23.50 8.13
N LYS A 133 -14.02 -22.31 8.40
CA LYS A 133 -14.55 -21.41 9.45
C LYS A 133 -15.79 -20.64 9.01
N GLU A 134 -16.02 -20.47 7.71
CA GLU A 134 -17.25 -19.88 7.20
C GLU A 134 -18.48 -20.72 7.53
N ASP A 135 -18.36 -22.05 7.52
CA ASP A 135 -19.46 -22.94 7.89
C ASP A 135 -19.69 -22.96 9.41
N LEU A 136 -18.62 -22.86 10.21
CA LEU A 136 -18.71 -22.67 11.67
C LEU A 136 -19.37 -21.33 12.04
N VAL A 137 -19.01 -20.23 11.37
CA VAL A 137 -19.62 -18.92 11.60
C VAL A 137 -21.09 -18.93 11.19
N LYS A 138 -21.46 -19.57 10.07
CA LYS A 138 -22.85 -19.75 9.67
C LYS A 138 -23.63 -20.63 10.64
N ALA A 139 -23.02 -21.72 11.13
CA ALA A 139 -23.64 -22.62 12.10
C ALA A 139 -23.91 -21.89 13.43
N ILE A 140 -22.93 -21.16 13.96
CA ILE A 140 -23.08 -20.36 15.19
C ILE A 140 -24.15 -19.27 15.01
N ALA A 141 -24.15 -18.56 13.87
CA ALA A 141 -25.17 -17.55 13.58
C ALA A 141 -26.59 -18.16 13.50
N SER A 142 -26.74 -19.33 12.88
CA SER A 142 -28.04 -20.04 12.84
C SER A 142 -28.49 -20.55 14.22
N GLU A 143 -27.54 -20.90 15.07
CA GLU A 143 -27.81 -21.40 16.42
C GLU A 143 -28.23 -20.25 17.36
N GLU A 144 -27.60 -19.08 17.21
CA GLU A 144 -28.00 -17.84 17.91
C GLU A 144 -29.35 -17.31 17.42
N GLU A 145 -29.61 -17.29 16.11
CA GLU A 145 -30.92 -16.95 15.56
C GLU A 145 -32.01 -17.91 16.07
N SER A 146 -31.71 -19.20 16.17
CA SER A 146 -32.63 -20.19 16.74
C SER A 146 -32.91 -19.95 18.23
N LYS A 147 -31.89 -19.58 19.02
CA LYS A 147 -32.04 -19.25 20.45
C LYS A 147 -32.86 -17.98 20.66
N LEU A 148 -32.63 -16.95 19.84
CA LEU A 148 -33.42 -15.71 19.84
C LEU A 148 -34.88 -15.96 19.41
N ALA A 149 -35.11 -16.80 18.41
CA ALA A 149 -36.46 -17.19 17.98
C ALA A 149 -37.22 -17.98 19.06
N ILE A 150 -36.56 -18.93 19.75
CA ILE A 150 -37.15 -19.67 20.87
C ILE A 150 -37.47 -18.73 22.04
N ALA A 151 -36.56 -17.81 22.38
CA ALA A 151 -36.79 -16.83 23.44
C ALA A 151 -37.96 -15.88 23.11
N ALA A 152 -38.04 -15.41 21.86
CA ALA A 152 -39.17 -14.59 21.40
C ALA A 152 -40.49 -15.36 21.42
N THR A 153 -40.48 -16.65 21.08
CA THR A 153 -41.67 -17.52 21.13
C THR A 153 -42.13 -17.76 22.57
N PHE A 154 -41.19 -17.87 23.52
CA PHE A 154 -41.50 -18.00 24.95
C PHE A 154 -42.12 -16.72 25.51
N ILE A 155 -41.57 -15.55 25.16
CA ILE A 155 -42.11 -14.25 25.58
C ILE A 155 -43.49 -13.98 24.97
N ILE A 156 -43.73 -14.34 23.72
CA ILE A 156 -45.04 -14.16 23.07
C ILE A 156 -46.11 -15.09 23.68
N ARG A 157 -45.71 -16.27 24.17
CA ARG A 157 -46.62 -17.25 24.78
C ARG A 157 -46.99 -16.94 26.23
N ASP A 158 -46.17 -16.15 26.94
CA ASP A 158 -46.47 -15.71 28.31
C ASP A 158 -47.22 -14.37 28.37
N VAL A 159 -47.40 -13.69 27.23
CA VAL A 159 -48.03 -12.35 27.14
C VAL A 159 -49.43 -12.39 26.48
N PHE A 160 -49.86 -13.54 25.95
CA PHE A 160 -51.21 -13.79 25.40
C PHE A 160 -51.78 -15.09 25.96
#